data_AF-A0A177G5D2-F1
#
_entry.id   AF-A0A177G5D2-F1
#
_cell.length_a   1.000
_cell.length_b   1.000
_cell.length_c   1.000
_cell.angle_alpha   90.00
_cell.angle_beta   90.00
_cell.angle_gamma   90.00
#
_symmetry.space_group_name_H-M   'P 1'
#
loop_
_entity.id
_entity.type
_entity.pdbx_description
1 polymer ?
#
loop_
_entity_poly.entity_id
_entity_poly.type
_entity_poly.pdbx_seq_one_letter_code
_entity_poly.pdbx_strand_id
1 'polypeptide(L)' 'MLLQLSHLKTHPAVVAGMARGTLFLQGWFYDIGTGEITILDEQTRKTTTIAEAISHLEAQPA' A
#
# COMPACT_ATOMS: atom_id res chain seq x y z
N MET A 1 11.53 -0.68 -1.49
CA MET A 1 10.15 -1.09 -1.12
C MET A 1 9.55 -2.13 -2.07
N LEU A 2 9.51 -1.87 -3.39
CA LEU A 2 8.96 -2.80 -4.41
C LEU A 2 9.47 -4.25 -4.32
N LEU A 3 10.79 -4.44 -4.13
CA LEU A 3 11.37 -5.78 -3.99
C LEU A 3 10.89 -6.50 -2.73
N GLN A 4 10.77 -5.80 -1.60
CA GLN A 4 10.29 -6.39 -0.35
C GLN A 4 8.84 -6.82 -0.44
N LEU A 5 8.01 -6.00 -1.11
CA LEU A 5 6.62 -6.34 -1.38
C LEU A 5 6.53 -7.57 -2.30
N SER A 6 7.40 -7.64 -3.31
CA SER A 6 7.50 -8.79 -4.21
C SER A 6 7.88 -10.08 -3.46
N HIS A 7 8.81 -10.01 -2.51
CA HIS A 7 9.16 -11.15 -1.66
C HIS A 7 8.01 -11.56 -0.73
N LEU A 8 7.27 -10.62 -0.14
CA LEU A 8 6.09 -10.96 0.67
C LEU A 8 5.02 -11.68 -0.17
N LYS A 9 4.82 -11.23 -1.41
CA LYS A 9 3.87 -11.86 -2.35
C LYS A 9 4.22 -13.28 -2.76
N THR A 10 5.45 -13.75 -2.57
CA THR A 10 5.81 -15.15 -2.81
C THR A 10 5.64 -16.04 -1.58
N HIS A 11 5.43 -15.46 -0.39
CA HIS A 11 5.30 -16.24 0.84
C HIS A 11 3.92 -16.93 0.91
N PRO A 12 3.85 -18.27 1.12
CA PRO A 12 2.60 -19.03 1.05
C PRO A 12 1.46 -18.49 1.93
N ALA A 13 1.78 -18.06 3.16
CA ALA A 13 0.78 -17.49 4.07
C ALA A 13 0.18 -16.16 3.55
N VAL A 14 1.00 -15.33 2.90
CA VAL A 14 0.59 -14.04 2.35
C VAL A 14 -0.26 -14.26 1.10
N VAL A 15 0.18 -15.14 0.19
CA VAL A 15 -0.59 -15.56 -0.99
C VAL A 15 -1.96 -16.07 -0.57
N ALA A 16 -2.00 -16.97 0.42
CA ALA A 16 -3.24 -17.57 0.89
C ALA A 16 -4.18 -16.53 1.54
N GLY A 17 -3.63 -15.56 2.29
CA GLY A 17 -4.41 -14.45 2.86
C GLY A 17 -4.99 -13.52 1.79
N MET A 18 -4.19 -13.16 0.79
CA MET A 18 -4.65 -12.31 -0.33
C MET A 18 -5.71 -13.03 -1.17
N ALA A 19 -5.51 -14.32 -1.48
CA ALA A 19 -6.48 -15.12 -2.24
C ALA A 19 -7.83 -15.30 -1.52
N ARG A 20 -7.81 -15.34 -0.18
CA ARG A 20 -9.03 -15.37 0.65
C ARG A 20 -9.66 -13.99 0.88
N GLY A 21 -9.03 -12.90 0.42
CA GLY A 21 -9.46 -11.53 0.71
C GLY A 21 -9.35 -11.14 2.18
N THR A 22 -8.62 -11.92 3.00
CA THR A 22 -8.42 -11.66 4.43
C THR A 22 -7.18 -10.82 4.73
N LEU A 23 -6.38 -10.54 3.70
CA LEU A 23 -5.15 -9.77 3.81
C LEU A 23 -5.02 -8.83 2.61
N PHE A 24 -4.84 -7.55 2.90
CA PHE A 24 -4.43 -6.54 1.93
C PHE A 24 -2.99 -6.17 2.19
N LEU A 25 -2.18 -6.17 1.12
CA LEU A 25 -0.78 -5.84 1.20
C LEU A 25 -0.57 -4.46 0.58
N GLN A 26 -0.20 -3.50 1.42
CA GLN A 26 0.06 -2.12 1.02
C GLN A 26 1.45 -1.72 1.48
N GLY A 27 2.17 -0.98 0.64
CA GLY A 27 3.46 -0.46 1.02
C GLY A 27 3.49 1.07 1.06
N TRP A 28 4.25 1.56 2.03
CA TRP A 28 4.42 2.98 2.32
C TRP A 28 5.87 3.22 2.76
N PHE A 29 6.30 4.47 2.69
CA PHE A 29 7.55 4.92 3.30
C PHE A 29 7.31 6.24 4.03
N TYR A 30 8.11 6.43 5.08
CA TYR A 30 8.07 7.62 5.93
C TYR A 30 9.32 8.44 5.70
N ASP A 31 9.14 9.71 5.42
CA ASP A 31 10.22 10.68 5.37
C ASP A 31 10.41 11.28 6.77
N ILE A 32 11.57 11.01 7.38
CA ILE A 32 11.87 11.45 8.75
C ILE A 32 12.06 12.97 8.85
N GLY A 33 12.53 13.61 7.76
CA GLY A 33 12.80 15.05 7.75
C GLY A 33 11.54 15.89 7.66
N THR A 34 10.55 15.42 6.90
CA THR A 34 9.28 16.13 6.67
C THR A 34 8.13 15.60 7.52
N GLY A 35 8.24 14.38 8.04
CA GLY A 35 7.17 13.70 8.76
C GLY A 35 6.07 13.14 7.86
N GLU A 36 6.29 13.09 6.54
CA GLU A 36 5.30 12.70 5.57
C GLU A 36 5.30 11.19 5.31
N ILE A 37 4.10 10.63 5.12
CA ILE A 37 3.92 9.24 4.67
C ILE A 37 3.51 9.26 3.21
N THR A 38 4.26 8.53 2.40
CA THR A 38 3.96 8.30 0.99
C THR A 38 3.55 6.85 0.78
N ILE A 39 2.45 6.65 0.06
CA ILE A 39 1.86 5.35 -0.25
C ILE A 39 2.19 4.99 -1.69
N LEU A 40 2.63 3.74 -1.92
CA LEU A 40 2.87 3.22 -3.27
C LEU A 40 1.61 2.52 -3.80
N ASP A 41 1.02 3.04 -4.86
CA ASP A 41 0.02 2.31 -5.64
C ASP A 41 0.71 1.21 -6.44
N GLU A 42 0.41 -0.04 -6.13
CA GLU A 42 1.00 -1.20 -6.82
C GLU A 42 0.52 -1.37 -8.26
N GLN A 43 -0.71 -0.94 -8.57
CA GLN A 43 -1.30 -1.10 -9.90
C GLN A 43 -0.69 -0.11 -10.87
N THR A 44 -0.58 1.15 -10.45
CA THR A 44 -0.07 2.24 -11.30
C THR A 44 1.44 2.45 -11.15
N ARG A 45 2.06 1.85 -10.13
CA ARG A 45 3.45 2.11 -9.68
C ARG A 45 3.70 3.58 -9.37
N LYS A 46 2.65 4.35 -9.11
CA LYS A 46 2.76 5.74 -8.69
C LYS A 46 2.76 5.83 -7.19
N THR A 47 3.26 6.94 -6.68
CA THR A 47 3.21 7.28 -5.26
C THR A 47 2.23 8.41 -5.05
N THR A 48 1.48 8.36 -3.97
CA THR A 48 0.57 9.43 -3.51
C THR A 48 0.82 9.67 -2.03
N THR A 49 0.53 10.87 -1.56
CA THR A 49 0.68 11.20 -0.14
C THR A 49 -0.46 10.59 0.66
N ILE A 50 -0.25 10.34 1.95
CA ILE A 50 -1.33 9.82 2.80
C ILE A 50 -2.51 10.80 2.90
N ALA A 51 -2.25 12.11 2.83
CA ALA A 51 -3.28 13.14 2.85
C ALA A 51 -4.17 13.09 1.59
N GLU A 52 -3.56 12.90 0.42
CA GLU A 52 -4.30 12.72 -0.84
C GLU A 52 -5.12 11.43 -0.83
N ALA A 53 -4.55 10.34 -0.31
CA ALA A 53 -5.24 9.06 -0.20
C ALA A 53 -6.47 9.13 0.72
N ILE A 54 -6.36 9.80 1.88
CA ILE A 54 -7.49 10.04 2.79
C ILE A 54 -8.57 10.86 2.08
N SER A 55 -8.19 11.94 1.41
CA SER A 55 -9.13 12.80 0.68
C SER A 55 -9.90 12.04 -0.39
N HIS A 56 -9.25 11.11 -1.12
CA HIS A 56 -9.92 10.27 -2.11
C HIS A 56 -10.91 9.27 -1.49
N LEU A 57 -10.59 8.70 -0.32
CA LEU A 57 -11.48 7.78 0.39
C LEU A 57 -12.73 8.50 0.92
N GLU A 58 -12.59 9.73 1.41
CA GLU A 58 -13.72 10.55 1.86
C GLU A 58 -14.64 10.98 0.71
N ALA A 59 -14.09 11.11 -0.51
CA ALA A 59 -14.83 11.53 -1.70
C ALA A 59 -15.59 10.40 -2.43
N GLN A 60 -15.28 9.13 -2.16
CA GLN A 60 -15.99 7.98 -2.72
C GLN A 60 -16.99 7.43 -1.70
N PRO A 61 -18.31 7.67 -1.85
CA PRO A 61 -19.29 7.06 -0.98
C PRO A 61 -19.30 5.54 -1.21
N ALA A 62 -19.47 4.79 -0.11
CA ALA A 62 -19.53 3.32 -0.09
C ALA A 62 -20.68 2.74 -0.93
#